data_AF-A0A412WJT6-F1
#
_entry.id   AF-A0A412WJT6-F1
#
_cell.length_a   1.000
_cell.length_b   1.000
_cell.length_c   1.000
_cell.angle_alpha   90.00
_cell.angle_beta   90.00
_cell.angle_gamma   90.00
#
_symmetry.space_group_name_H-M   'P 1'
#
loop_
_entity.id
_entity.type
_entity.pdbx_description
1 polymer ?
#
loop_
_entity_poly.entity_id
_entity_poly.type
_entity_poly.pdbx_seq_one_letter_code
_entity_poly.pdbx_strand_id
1 'polypeptide(L)'
;MKMKNLSYLLVVLSLLFVGCNDDDNDDDANLPEVGKAFAATTEHWYMDLDGFEGAFKTAYDEMKAVLKTKDAIPGQIGYVMQNMYLTKDTISYCYWNEGYKEMGAPEEFYVANGYLLVTIEAVAGMRNQVVFKGIKMDPAVELTEHPAIGWYGREGFAIPQFKAFIDMLAAQAYMIEADNAAAPKMLTFKGVEDSGSVFKLRLMEK
;
A
#
# COMPACT_ATOMS: atom_id res chain seq x y z
N MET A 1 -30.35 13.35 17.44
CA MET A 1 -30.24 12.62 16.15
C MET A 1 -29.29 11.46 16.37
N LYS A 2 -29.70 10.23 16.06
CA LYS A 2 -29.04 8.98 16.49
C LYS A 2 -27.75 8.73 15.69
N MET A 3 -26.62 8.55 16.39
CA MET A 3 -25.44 7.90 15.84
C MET A 3 -25.72 6.40 15.72
N LYS A 4 -25.70 5.87 14.50
CA LYS A 4 -25.65 4.43 14.19
C LYS A 4 -24.70 4.29 13.01
N ASN A 5 -23.55 3.66 13.23
CA ASN A 5 -22.78 2.85 12.26
C ASN A 5 -21.32 2.65 12.72
N LEU A 6 -21.10 2.16 13.95
CA LEU A 6 -19.76 1.76 14.42
C LEU A 6 -19.72 0.34 15.03
N SER A 7 -20.63 -0.54 14.61
CA SER A 7 -20.77 -1.87 15.25
C SER A 7 -20.85 -3.05 14.28
N TYR A 8 -20.67 -2.85 12.98
CA TYR A 8 -20.79 -3.96 12.02
C TYR A 8 -19.54 -4.84 11.90
N LEU A 9 -18.36 -4.36 12.32
CA LEU A 9 -17.14 -5.17 12.29
C LEU A 9 -17.01 -6.08 13.52
N LEU A 10 -17.70 -5.79 14.62
CA LEU A 10 -17.51 -6.49 15.90
C LEU A 10 -18.47 -7.67 16.14
N VAL A 11 -19.59 -7.77 15.42
CA VAL A 11 -20.70 -8.68 15.78
C VAL A 11 -20.72 -9.97 14.93
N VAL A 12 -19.99 -10.04 13.82
CA VAL A 12 -20.01 -11.24 12.96
C VAL A 12 -19.02 -12.32 13.41
N LEU A 13 -18.11 -12.03 14.36
CA LEU A 13 -17.00 -12.94 14.69
C LEU A 13 -17.13 -13.68 16.04
N SER A 14 -18.20 -13.49 16.81
CA SER A 14 -18.35 -14.08 18.15
C SER A 14 -19.20 -15.36 18.22
N LEU A 15 -19.47 -16.04 17.10
CA LEU A 15 -20.43 -17.17 17.05
C LEU A 15 -19.84 -18.57 16.84
N LEU A 16 -18.52 -18.76 16.89
CA LEU A 16 -17.91 -20.07 16.59
C LEU A 16 -17.11 -20.64 17.76
N PHE A 17 -17.76 -20.98 18.88
CA PHE A 17 -17.22 -22.00 19.79
C PHE A 17 -18.34 -22.75 20.52
N VAL A 18 -18.85 -23.81 19.89
CA VAL A 18 -19.46 -24.96 20.58
C VAL A 18 -19.09 -26.26 19.84
N GLY A 19 -18.12 -26.98 20.41
CA GLY A 19 -18.15 -28.43 20.67
C GLY A 19 -18.28 -29.47 19.53
N CYS A 20 -17.23 -30.32 19.48
CA CYS A 20 -17.23 -31.79 19.26
C CYS A 20 -17.07 -32.35 17.82
N ASN A 21 -15.92 -33.04 17.61
CA ASN A 21 -15.65 -34.27 16.83
C ASN A 21 -16.87 -34.86 16.07
N ASP A 22 -16.83 -35.13 14.76
CA ASP A 22 -16.00 -36.09 14.00
C ASP A 22 -16.16 -35.80 12.48
N ASP A 23 -15.16 -36.22 11.68
CA ASP A 23 -15.18 -36.48 10.22
C ASP A 23 -16.10 -35.62 9.31
N ASP A 24 -15.52 -34.59 8.68
CA ASP A 24 -15.45 -34.44 7.22
C ASP A 24 -14.90 -33.03 6.89
N ASN A 25 -14.13 -32.96 5.81
CA ASN A 25 -13.27 -31.86 5.39
C ASN A 25 -14.03 -30.60 4.87
N ASP A 26 -15.01 -30.12 5.61
CA ASP A 26 -15.83 -28.92 5.32
C ASP A 26 -15.36 -27.65 6.06
N ASP A 27 -14.22 -27.71 6.75
CA ASP A 27 -13.65 -26.62 7.56
C ASP A 27 -13.31 -25.35 6.75
N ASP A 28 -13.26 -25.45 5.41
CA ASP A 28 -13.00 -24.31 4.56
C ASP A 28 -14.20 -23.33 4.58
N ALA A 29 -15.45 -23.80 4.66
CA ALA A 29 -16.67 -23.00 4.56
C ALA A 29 -16.75 -21.80 5.54
N ASN A 30 -16.10 -21.93 6.70
CA ASN A 30 -16.11 -20.95 7.79
C ASN A 30 -14.86 -20.07 7.86
N LEU A 31 -13.89 -20.20 6.94
CA LEU A 31 -12.70 -19.36 6.94
C LEU A 31 -13.04 -17.91 6.55
N PRO A 32 -12.46 -16.90 7.24
CA PRO A 32 -12.73 -15.49 6.95
C PRO A 32 -12.45 -15.12 5.49
N GLU A 33 -13.36 -14.37 4.85
CA GLU A 33 -13.16 -13.79 3.50
C GLU A 33 -12.26 -12.54 3.56
N VAL A 34 -11.02 -12.72 4.01
CA VAL A 34 -10.03 -11.64 4.24
C VAL A 34 -9.84 -10.77 3.00
N GLY A 35 -9.85 -11.35 1.79
CA GLY A 35 -9.71 -10.61 0.55
C GLY A 35 -10.85 -9.61 0.30
N LYS A 36 -12.11 -10.04 0.51
CA LYS A 36 -13.27 -9.15 0.38
C LYS A 36 -13.31 -8.10 1.48
N ALA A 37 -12.98 -8.49 2.71
CA ALA A 37 -12.93 -7.55 3.84
C ALA A 37 -11.86 -6.46 3.63
N PHE A 38 -10.67 -6.84 3.15
CA PHE A 38 -9.60 -5.90 2.83
C PHE A 38 -9.98 -4.99 1.66
N ALA A 39 -10.48 -5.53 0.55
CA ALA A 39 -10.89 -4.72 -0.61
C ALA A 39 -11.99 -3.69 -0.27
N ALA A 40 -12.84 -3.98 0.72
CA ALA A 40 -13.90 -3.08 1.18
C ALA A 40 -13.50 -2.17 2.35
N THR A 41 -12.30 -2.33 2.93
CA THR A 41 -11.92 -1.61 4.14
C THR A 41 -11.79 -0.11 3.90
N THR A 42 -12.21 0.69 4.87
CA THR A 42 -11.98 2.15 4.87
C THR A 42 -10.80 2.54 5.75
N GLU A 43 -10.07 1.57 6.28
CA GLU A 43 -8.89 1.83 7.10
C GLU A 43 -7.74 2.34 6.25
N HIS A 44 -6.85 3.08 6.91
CA HIS A 44 -5.65 3.64 6.32
C HIS A 44 -4.45 2.77 6.69
N TRP A 45 -3.72 2.33 5.68
CA TRP A 45 -2.62 1.39 5.86
C TRP A 45 -1.30 2.06 5.48
N TYR A 46 -0.30 1.96 6.34
CA TYR A 46 1.08 2.33 6.03
C TYR A 46 1.77 1.16 5.32
N MET A 47 2.38 1.40 4.17
CA MET A 47 3.24 0.42 3.52
C MET A 47 4.58 0.36 4.28
N ASP A 48 4.91 -0.83 4.79
CA ASP A 48 6.15 -1.06 5.50
C ASP A 48 7.34 -1.00 4.54
N LEU A 49 7.95 0.17 4.43
CA LEU A 49 9.04 0.44 3.49
C LEU A 49 10.31 -0.40 3.74
N ASP A 50 10.47 -0.95 4.95
CA ASP A 50 11.57 -1.86 5.29
C ASP A 50 11.16 -3.33 5.18
N GLY A 51 9.87 -3.60 4.97
CA GLY A 51 9.28 -4.93 4.92
C GLY A 51 9.15 -5.54 3.52
N PHE A 52 9.74 -4.91 2.50
CA PHE A 52 9.76 -5.45 1.14
C PHE A 52 10.75 -6.60 1.00
N GLU A 53 10.35 -7.67 0.32
CA GLU A 53 11.16 -8.85 0.03
C GLU A 53 11.06 -9.21 -1.47
N GLY A 54 12.00 -10.02 -1.97
CA GLY A 54 12.02 -10.48 -3.36
C GLY A 54 12.08 -9.34 -4.38
N ALA A 55 11.30 -9.44 -5.46
CA ALA A 55 11.37 -8.46 -6.54
C ALA A 55 10.87 -7.07 -6.08
N PHE A 56 9.97 -6.97 -5.10
CA PHE A 56 9.59 -5.68 -4.52
C PHE A 56 10.79 -4.97 -3.88
N LYS A 57 11.61 -5.71 -3.12
CA LYS A 57 12.82 -5.14 -2.53
C LYS A 57 13.78 -4.63 -3.59
N THR A 58 14.01 -5.43 -4.63
CA THR A 58 14.88 -5.04 -5.74
C THR A 58 14.40 -3.76 -6.42
N ALA A 59 13.12 -3.70 -6.81
CA ALA A 59 12.57 -2.51 -7.46
C ALA A 59 12.55 -1.28 -6.53
N TYR A 60 12.26 -1.48 -5.24
CA TYR A 60 12.29 -0.40 -4.26
C TYR A 60 13.71 0.15 -4.03
N ASP A 61 14.72 -0.73 -3.96
CA ASP A 61 16.12 -0.32 -3.78
C ASP A 61 16.66 0.40 -5.04
N GLU A 62 16.30 -0.07 -6.23
CA GLU A 62 16.62 0.61 -7.51
C GLU A 62 15.98 2.00 -7.57
N MET A 63 14.70 2.11 -7.22
CA MET A 63 14.00 3.39 -7.12
C MET A 63 14.68 4.32 -6.11
N LYS A 64 15.03 3.83 -4.92
CA LYS A 64 15.73 4.59 -3.89
C LYS A 64 17.08 5.12 -4.37
N ALA A 65 17.84 4.31 -5.10
CA ALA A 65 19.13 4.72 -5.63
C ALA A 65 18.98 5.90 -6.61
N VAL A 66 17.97 5.85 -7.48
CA VAL A 66 17.70 6.94 -8.44
C VAL A 66 17.23 8.20 -7.72
N LEU A 67 16.27 8.09 -6.80
CA LEU A 67 15.72 9.22 -6.04
C LEU A 67 16.82 10.02 -5.32
N LYS A 68 17.78 9.32 -4.69
CA LYS A 68 18.90 9.95 -3.96
C LYS A 68 19.80 10.83 -4.83
N THR A 69 19.80 10.62 -6.14
CA THR A 69 20.62 11.43 -7.07
C THR A 69 19.80 12.47 -7.80
N LYS A 70 18.46 12.35 -7.78
CA LYS A 70 17.58 13.21 -8.55
C LYS A 70 17.47 14.59 -7.90
N ASP A 71 17.77 15.61 -8.69
CA ASP A 71 17.81 17.02 -8.27
C ASP A 71 18.63 17.24 -6.98
N ALA A 72 19.63 16.36 -6.78
CA ALA A 72 20.57 16.46 -5.70
C ALA A 72 21.51 17.64 -5.94
N ILE A 73 21.72 18.45 -4.91
CA ILE A 73 22.75 19.49 -4.92
C ILE A 73 24.12 18.78 -4.87
N PRO A 74 25.15 19.27 -5.60
CA PRO A 74 26.47 18.64 -5.58
C PRO A 74 26.98 18.40 -4.16
N GLY A 75 27.25 17.13 -3.84
CA GLY A 75 27.73 16.70 -2.51
C GLY A 75 26.64 16.40 -1.48
N GLN A 76 25.36 16.49 -1.84
CA GLN A 76 24.21 16.20 -0.97
C GLN A 76 23.33 15.07 -1.52
N ILE A 77 22.40 14.60 -0.69
CA ILE A 77 21.39 13.61 -1.05
C ILE A 77 20.18 14.34 -1.65
N GLY A 78 19.66 13.84 -2.77
CA GLY A 78 18.41 14.29 -3.37
C GLY A 78 17.18 13.77 -2.61
N TYR A 79 16.24 13.18 -3.34
CA TYR A 79 14.98 12.72 -2.75
C TYR A 79 15.10 11.39 -1.99
N VAL A 80 14.33 11.28 -0.91
CA VAL A 80 14.16 10.07 -0.09
C VAL A 80 12.68 9.84 0.18
N MET A 81 12.20 8.61 -0.03
CA MET A 81 10.83 8.19 0.32
C MET A 81 10.67 8.18 1.83
N GLN A 82 9.70 8.95 2.33
CA GLN A 82 9.42 9.06 3.76
C GLN A 82 8.28 8.15 4.19
N ASN A 83 7.21 8.11 3.39
CA ASN A 83 6.05 7.30 3.66
C ASN A 83 5.27 6.98 2.39
N MET A 84 4.52 5.89 2.47
CA MET A 84 3.53 5.51 1.48
C MET A 84 2.35 4.89 2.21
N TYR A 85 1.15 5.34 1.88
CA TYR A 85 -0.10 4.89 2.48
C TYR A 85 -1.04 4.36 1.41
N LEU A 86 -1.85 3.38 1.81
CA LEU A 86 -2.87 2.75 1.01
C LEU A 86 -4.22 2.88 1.69
N THR A 87 -5.22 3.29 0.91
CA THR A 87 -6.65 3.14 1.22
C THR A 87 -7.29 2.25 0.15
N LYS A 88 -8.59 1.96 0.26
CA LYS A 88 -9.31 1.22 -0.79
C LYS A 88 -9.31 1.89 -2.16
N ASP A 89 -9.11 3.22 -2.22
CA ASP A 89 -9.22 4.00 -3.46
C ASP A 89 -7.90 4.69 -3.86
N THR A 90 -6.94 4.84 -2.94
CA THR A 90 -5.76 5.67 -3.16
C THR A 90 -4.45 5.08 -2.65
N ILE A 91 -3.36 5.36 -3.35
CA ILE A 91 -1.99 5.29 -2.84
C ILE A 91 -1.50 6.74 -2.69
N SER A 92 -1.11 7.16 -1.49
CA SER A 92 -0.47 8.46 -1.25
C SER A 92 0.97 8.25 -0.80
N TYR A 93 1.90 9.08 -1.25
CA TYR A 93 3.31 8.97 -0.89
C TYR A 93 3.94 10.35 -0.68
N CYS A 94 5.05 10.37 0.05
CA CYS A 94 5.81 11.58 0.34
C CYS A 94 7.31 11.33 0.15
N TYR A 95 7.97 12.23 -0.57
CA TYR A 95 9.42 12.32 -0.67
C TYR A 95 9.92 13.61 -0.03
N TRP A 96 11.09 13.55 0.59
CA TRP A 96 11.83 14.75 0.99
C TRP A 96 13.13 14.85 0.20
N ASN A 97 13.44 16.03 -0.32
CA ASN A 97 14.78 16.35 -0.80
C ASN A 97 15.65 16.70 0.41
N GLU A 98 16.49 15.75 0.83
CA GLU A 98 17.26 15.90 2.07
C GLU A 98 18.31 17.02 1.95
N GLY A 99 18.87 17.28 0.75
CA GLY A 99 19.80 18.39 0.55
C GLY A 99 19.19 19.76 0.80
N TYR A 100 18.00 20.04 0.23
CA TYR A 100 17.29 21.29 0.51
C TYR A 100 16.86 21.40 1.97
N LYS A 101 16.42 20.30 2.57
CA LYS A 101 16.07 20.24 3.99
C LYS A 101 17.26 20.55 4.89
N GLU A 102 18.43 19.96 4.62
CA GLU A 102 19.68 20.21 5.36
C GLU A 102 20.15 21.67 5.24
N MET A 103 19.83 22.34 4.14
CA MET A 103 20.09 23.77 3.96
C MET A 103 19.10 24.69 4.71
N GLY A 104 18.11 24.12 5.40
CA GLY A 104 17.08 24.88 6.09
C GLY A 104 16.07 25.55 5.15
N ALA A 105 15.88 24.99 3.95
CA ALA A 105 14.82 25.46 3.06
C ALA A 105 13.44 25.25 3.71
N PRO A 106 12.46 26.12 3.45
CA PRO A 106 11.08 25.88 3.88
C PRO A 106 10.51 24.56 3.32
N GLU A 107 9.58 23.95 4.05
CA GLU A 107 9.01 22.63 3.74
C GLU A 107 8.49 22.50 2.31
N GLU A 108 7.83 23.53 1.80
CA GLU A 108 7.28 23.53 0.45
C GLU A 108 8.35 23.35 -0.65
N PHE A 109 9.62 23.61 -0.35
CA PHE A 109 10.73 23.46 -1.30
C PHE A 109 11.40 22.10 -1.27
N TYR A 110 11.21 21.30 -0.21
CA TYR A 110 11.83 19.99 -0.10
C TYR A 110 10.83 18.84 0.01
N VAL A 111 9.56 19.11 0.36
CA VAL A 111 8.51 18.08 0.45
C VAL A 111 7.82 17.92 -0.90
N ALA A 112 7.76 16.68 -1.39
CA ALA A 112 7.06 16.29 -2.59
C ALA A 112 6.02 15.21 -2.28
N ASN A 113 4.74 15.58 -2.30
CA ASN A 113 3.63 14.65 -2.10
C ASN A 113 3.09 14.17 -3.45
N GLY A 114 2.59 12.93 -3.49
CA GLY A 114 1.87 12.44 -4.65
C GLY A 114 0.76 11.48 -4.28
N TYR A 115 -0.21 11.39 -5.20
CA TYR A 115 -1.47 10.71 -5.00
C TYR A 115 -1.84 9.95 -6.27
N LEU A 116 -2.07 8.65 -6.12
CA LEU A 116 -2.52 7.75 -7.17
C LEU A 116 -3.88 7.20 -6.80
N LEU A 117 -4.73 7.05 -7.80
CA LEU A 117 -5.94 6.24 -7.73
C LEU A 117 -5.54 4.77 -7.88
N VAL A 118 -6.19 3.88 -7.13
CA VAL A 118 -6.03 2.43 -7.24
C VAL A 118 -7.39 1.77 -7.06
N THR A 119 -7.59 0.61 -7.70
CA THR A 119 -8.73 -0.27 -7.48
C THR A 119 -8.23 -1.57 -6.88
N ILE A 120 -8.83 -2.00 -5.77
CA ILE A 120 -8.51 -3.27 -5.10
C ILE A 120 -9.72 -4.18 -5.25
N GLU A 121 -9.51 -5.38 -5.81
CA GLU A 121 -10.57 -6.37 -5.99
C GLU A 121 -10.20 -7.68 -5.33
N ALA A 122 -11.15 -8.32 -4.65
CA ALA A 122 -11.00 -9.70 -4.23
C ALA A 122 -11.03 -10.63 -5.44
N VAL A 123 -10.16 -11.65 -5.46
CA VAL A 123 -10.13 -12.63 -6.55
C VAL A 123 -11.34 -13.57 -6.42
N ALA A 124 -12.10 -13.73 -7.51
CA ALA A 124 -13.29 -14.58 -7.53
C ALA A 124 -12.93 -16.03 -7.18
N GLY A 125 -13.70 -16.63 -6.25
CA GLY A 125 -13.46 -17.99 -5.77
C GLY A 125 -12.32 -18.14 -4.76
N MET A 126 -11.58 -17.07 -4.44
CA MET A 126 -10.49 -17.08 -3.47
C MET A 126 -10.85 -16.27 -2.22
N ARG A 127 -10.67 -16.84 -1.03
CA ARG A 127 -11.02 -16.17 0.23
C ARG A 127 -10.02 -15.12 0.68
N ASN A 128 -8.75 -15.32 0.36
CA ASN A 128 -7.62 -14.55 0.91
C ASN A 128 -6.77 -13.89 -0.17
N GLN A 129 -7.30 -13.67 -1.37
CA GLN A 129 -6.53 -13.07 -2.46
C GLN A 129 -7.16 -11.77 -2.97
N VAL A 130 -6.29 -10.84 -3.34
CA VAL A 130 -6.67 -9.58 -3.99
C VAL A 130 -5.77 -9.26 -5.19
N VAL A 131 -6.27 -8.40 -6.06
CA VAL A 131 -5.52 -7.80 -7.16
C VAL A 131 -5.63 -6.28 -7.06
N PHE A 132 -4.53 -5.59 -7.36
CA PHE A 132 -4.53 -4.14 -7.54
C PHE A 132 -4.65 -3.83 -9.04
N LYS A 133 -5.48 -2.86 -9.39
CA LYS A 133 -5.80 -2.49 -10.78
C LYS A 133 -5.91 -0.99 -10.93
N GLY A 134 -5.83 -0.55 -12.19
CA GLY A 134 -6.19 0.82 -12.58
C GLY A 134 -5.32 1.90 -11.93
N ILE A 135 -4.08 1.57 -11.55
CA ILE A 135 -3.18 2.52 -10.88
C ILE A 135 -2.86 3.66 -11.84
N LYS A 136 -3.21 4.88 -11.45
CA LYS A 136 -2.99 6.10 -12.24
C LYS A 136 -2.92 7.32 -11.34
N MET A 137 -2.33 8.39 -11.85
CA MET A 137 -2.31 9.68 -11.16
C MET A 137 -3.74 10.21 -10.97
N ASP A 138 -4.02 10.84 -9.81
CA ASP A 138 -5.27 11.54 -9.60
C ASP A 138 -5.28 12.87 -10.39
N PRO A 139 -6.16 13.04 -11.39
CA PRO A 139 -6.20 14.25 -12.21
C PRO A 139 -6.61 15.50 -11.42
N ALA A 140 -7.29 15.35 -10.27
CA ALA A 140 -7.65 16.49 -9.43
C ALA A 140 -6.42 17.09 -8.74
N VAL A 141 -5.45 16.26 -8.38
CA VAL A 141 -4.20 16.67 -7.73
C VAL A 141 -3.25 17.32 -8.74
N GLU A 142 -3.28 16.89 -10.01
CA GLU A 142 -2.46 17.46 -11.10
C GLU A 142 -2.64 18.99 -11.28
N LEU A 143 -3.77 19.55 -10.83
CA LEU A 143 -4.17 20.93 -11.09
C LEU A 143 -3.90 21.91 -9.93
N THR A 144 -3.56 21.45 -8.72
CA THR A 144 -3.71 22.29 -7.50
C THR A 144 -2.46 22.57 -6.68
N GLU A 145 -1.38 21.79 -6.73
CA GLU A 145 -0.28 21.94 -5.76
C GLU A 145 1.13 21.75 -6.36
N HIS A 146 1.99 22.77 -6.26
CA HIS A 146 3.46 22.74 -6.38
C HIS A 146 4.12 22.01 -7.60
N PRO A 147 5.38 22.32 -7.97
CA PRO A 147 6.08 21.64 -9.06
C PRO A 147 6.33 20.12 -8.84
N ALA A 148 6.03 19.60 -7.65
CA ALA A 148 6.51 18.33 -7.11
C ALA A 148 5.56 17.12 -7.23
N ILE A 149 4.41 17.27 -7.89
CA ILE A 149 3.37 16.21 -8.03
C ILE A 149 3.85 14.98 -8.81
N GLY A 150 4.90 15.16 -9.61
CA GLY A 150 5.28 14.24 -10.69
C GLY A 150 6.43 13.35 -10.32
N TRP A 151 6.16 12.05 -10.17
CA TRP A 151 7.15 11.00 -10.45
C TRP A 151 6.53 9.74 -11.09
N TYR A 152 5.20 9.56 -11.02
CA TYR A 152 4.47 8.50 -11.72
C TYR A 152 3.77 9.05 -12.97
N GLY A 153 4.22 8.65 -14.17
CA GLY A 153 3.49 8.88 -15.43
C GLY A 153 3.51 10.31 -16.01
N ARG A 154 4.09 11.31 -15.33
CA ARG A 154 4.22 12.68 -15.85
C ARG A 154 5.46 12.86 -16.72
N GLU A 155 5.28 13.19 -17.99
CA GLU A 155 6.38 13.40 -18.93
C GLU A 155 7.33 14.52 -18.44
N GLY A 156 8.64 14.29 -18.52
CA GLY A 156 9.70 15.22 -18.04
C GLY A 156 9.99 15.19 -16.53
N PHE A 157 9.08 14.63 -15.71
CA PHE A 157 9.24 14.49 -14.26
C PHE A 157 9.11 13.04 -13.78
N ALA A 158 8.82 12.07 -14.64
CA ALA A 158 8.70 10.68 -14.24
C ALA A 158 10.06 10.08 -13.83
N ILE A 159 10.07 9.28 -12.76
CA ILE A 159 11.15 8.32 -12.50
C ILE A 159 10.65 6.95 -12.97
N PRO A 160 11.21 6.39 -14.07
CA PRO A 160 10.80 5.09 -14.58
C PRO A 160 10.84 3.99 -13.53
N GLN A 161 11.82 4.02 -12.62
CA GLN A 161 11.98 3.04 -11.54
C GLN A 161 10.88 3.15 -10.49
N PHE A 162 10.36 4.35 -10.22
CA PHE A 162 9.22 4.53 -9.34
C PHE A 162 7.94 4.00 -10.00
N LYS A 163 7.75 4.30 -11.28
CA LYS A 163 6.66 3.71 -12.06
C LYS A 163 6.75 2.19 -12.07
N ALA A 164 7.91 1.61 -12.33
CA ALA A 164 8.11 0.17 -12.32
C ALA A 164 7.78 -0.43 -10.95
N PHE A 165 8.27 0.17 -9.85
CA PHE A 165 7.95 -0.25 -8.49
C PHE A 165 6.44 -0.24 -8.20
N ILE A 166 5.74 0.82 -8.59
CA ILE A 166 4.28 0.91 -8.41
C ILE A 166 3.53 -0.08 -9.32
N ASP A 167 3.95 -0.24 -10.58
CA ASP A 167 3.33 -1.16 -11.53
C ASP A 167 3.43 -2.61 -11.07
N MET A 168 4.43 -2.95 -10.26
CA MET A 168 4.53 -4.28 -9.64
C MET A 168 3.32 -4.63 -8.79
N LEU A 169 2.71 -3.66 -8.09
CA LEU A 169 1.48 -3.91 -7.31
C LEU A 169 0.35 -4.45 -8.19
N ALA A 170 0.30 -4.09 -9.48
CA ALA A 170 -0.73 -4.53 -10.42
C ALA A 170 -0.31 -5.73 -11.28
N ALA A 171 0.90 -6.25 -11.08
CA ALA A 171 1.46 -7.30 -11.95
C ALA A 171 0.85 -8.69 -11.71
N GLN A 172 0.31 -8.93 -10.51
CA GLN A 172 -0.19 -10.25 -10.11
C GLN A 172 -1.26 -10.14 -9.01
N ALA A 173 -1.86 -11.28 -8.66
CA ALA A 173 -2.65 -11.42 -7.44
C ALA A 173 -1.74 -11.62 -6.22
N TYR A 174 -2.26 -11.26 -5.05
CA TYR A 174 -1.58 -11.40 -3.77
C TYR A 174 -2.41 -12.18 -2.78
N MET A 175 -1.77 -13.17 -2.15
CA MET A 175 -2.31 -13.83 -0.96
C MET A 175 -2.10 -12.93 0.25
N ILE A 176 -3.15 -12.74 1.05
CA ILE A 176 -3.15 -11.94 2.27
C ILE A 176 -3.07 -12.86 3.49
N GLU A 177 -2.10 -12.57 4.36
CA GLU A 177 -1.99 -13.13 5.70
C GLU A 177 -2.11 -12.00 6.73
N ALA A 178 -2.99 -12.17 7.71
CA ALA A 178 -3.12 -11.25 8.83
C ALA A 178 -2.36 -11.78 10.05
N ASP A 179 -1.72 -10.88 10.81
CA ASP A 179 -1.12 -11.22 12.10
C ASP A 179 -2.14 -11.68 13.14
N ASN A 180 -3.36 -11.14 13.05
CA ASN A 180 -4.50 -11.55 13.86
C ASN A 180 -5.78 -11.54 13.01
N ALA A 181 -6.54 -12.64 13.04
CA ALA A 181 -7.75 -12.77 12.24
C ALA A 181 -8.91 -11.84 12.68
N ALA A 182 -8.95 -11.46 13.96
CA ALA A 182 -10.04 -10.66 14.54
C ALA A 182 -9.78 -9.15 14.51
N ALA A 183 -8.53 -8.74 14.66
CA ALA A 183 -8.12 -7.34 14.63
C ALA A 183 -6.73 -7.21 13.99
N PRO A 184 -6.64 -7.32 12.65
CA PRO A 184 -5.36 -7.23 11.96
C PRO A 184 -4.69 -5.89 12.22
N LYS A 185 -3.46 -5.90 12.70
CA LYS A 185 -2.58 -4.72 12.75
C LYS A 185 -1.52 -4.76 11.68
N MET A 186 -1.22 -5.96 11.18
CA MET A 186 -0.28 -6.20 10.09
C MET A 186 -0.91 -7.14 9.09
N LEU A 187 -0.84 -6.75 7.81
CA LEU A 187 -1.18 -7.60 6.69
C LEU A 187 0.08 -7.88 5.88
N THR A 188 0.36 -9.14 5.60
CA THR A 188 1.45 -9.57 4.72
C THR A 188 0.86 -10.01 3.39
N PHE A 189 1.40 -9.48 2.30
CA PHE A 189 0.98 -9.78 0.94
C PHE A 189 2.09 -10.55 0.25
N LYS A 190 1.79 -11.77 -0.22
CA LYS A 190 2.72 -12.62 -0.97
C LYS A 190 2.23 -12.78 -2.40
N GLY A 191 3.10 -12.59 -3.37
CA GLY A 191 2.76 -12.81 -4.77
C GLY A 191 2.29 -14.24 -5.02
N VAL A 192 1.23 -14.41 -5.83
CA VAL A 192 0.73 -15.73 -6.22
C VAL A 192 1.62 -16.36 -7.30
N GLU A 193 2.14 -15.55 -8.22
CA GLU A 193 3.02 -16.01 -9.30
C GLU A 193 4.49 -15.98 -8.86
N ASP A 194 4.88 -14.97 -8.09
CA ASP A 194 6.20 -14.88 -7.44
C ASP A 194 6.03 -14.78 -5.92
N SER A 195 6.07 -15.94 -5.25
CA SER A 195 5.92 -16.02 -3.80
C SER A 195 7.08 -15.39 -3.02
N GLY A 196 8.21 -15.10 -3.67
CA GLY A 196 9.32 -14.37 -3.08
C GLY A 196 9.04 -12.87 -2.96
N SER A 197 8.15 -12.33 -3.79
CA SER A 197 7.72 -10.94 -3.73
C SER A 197 6.74 -10.73 -2.59
N VAL A 198 7.21 -10.06 -1.54
CA VAL A 198 6.42 -9.78 -0.33
C VAL A 198 6.42 -8.29 -0.03
N PHE A 199 5.28 -7.79 0.42
CA PHE A 199 5.18 -6.50 1.08
C PHE A 199 4.23 -6.58 2.27
N LYS A 200 4.33 -5.60 3.18
CA LYS A 200 3.53 -5.57 4.41
C LYS A 200 2.82 -4.23 4.56
N LEU A 201 1.63 -4.29 5.12
CA LEU A 201 0.82 -3.13 5.46
C LEU A 201 0.58 -3.10 6.96
N ARG A 202 0.86 -1.95 7.59
CA ARG A 202 0.63 -1.69 9.00
C ARG A 202 -0.59 -0.81 9.15
N LEU A 203 -1.52 -1.17 10.03
CA LEU A 203 -2.67 -0.33 10.33
C LEU A 203 -2.19 0.97 10.97
N MET A 204 -2.63 2.11 10.44
CA MET A 204 -2.39 3.40 11.10
C MET A 204 -3.23 3.48 12.38
N GLU A 205 -2.56 3.58 13.53
CA GLU A 205 -3.26 3.85 14.79
C GLU A 205 -3.77 5.31 14.76
N LYS A 206 -5.05 5.49 15.12
CA LYS A 206 -5.76 6.77 15.10
C LYS A 206 -5.37 7.66 16.28
#